data_AF-A0A2A8H7X3-F1
#
_entry.id   AF-A0A2A8H7X3-F1
#
_cell.length_a   1.000
_cell.length_b   1.000
_cell.length_c   1.000
_cell.angle_alpha   90.00
_cell.angle_beta   90.00
_cell.angle_gamma   90.00
#
_symmetry.space_group_name_H-M   'P 1'
#
loop_
_entity.id
_entity.type
_entity.pdbx_description
1 polymer ?
#
loop_
_entity_poly.entity_id
_entity_poly.type
_entity_poly.pdbx_seq_one_letter_code
_entity_poly.pdbx_strand_id
1 'polypeptide(L)' 'MRTLEKKIKKMMMDLKYLMNHGEIDMDIADFKYQKMLFVALEATGKNYTLHVHEEDKSSLFVSLV' A
#
# COMPACT_ATOMS: atom_id res chain seq x y z
N MET A 1 10.91 15.33 -12.32
CA MET A 1 10.30 14.88 -11.05
C MET A 1 11.36 14.19 -10.21
N ARG A 2 11.54 14.64 -8.97
CA ARG A 2 12.42 14.01 -7.98
C ARG A 2 11.88 12.62 -7.63
N THR A 3 12.75 11.70 -7.21
CA THR A 3 12.38 10.31 -6.86
C THR A 3 11.28 10.25 -5.78
N LEU A 4 11.28 11.21 -4.84
CA LEU A 4 10.26 11.29 -3.79
C LEU A 4 8.87 11.67 -4.33
N GLU A 5 8.79 12.64 -5.25
CA GLU A 5 7.52 13.07 -5.84
C GLU A 5 6.85 11.93 -6.61
N LYS A 6 7.65 11.11 -7.32
CA LYS A 6 7.15 9.91 -8.00
C LYS A 6 6.59 8.89 -7.01
N LYS A 7 7.29 8.65 -5.88
CA LYS A 7 6.82 7.73 -4.83
C LYS A 7 5.54 8.24 -4.16
N ILE A 8 5.43 9.54 -3.87
CA ILE A 8 4.20 10.13 -3.31
C ILE A 8 3.05 9.97 -4.30
N LYS A 9 3.27 10.27 -5.59
CA LYS A 9 2.23 10.12 -6.61
C LYS A 9 1.75 8.68 -6.76
N LYS A 10 2.68 7.71 -6.76
CA LYS A 10 2.34 6.28 -6.74
C LYS A 10 1.50 5.94 -5.52
N MET A 11 1.95 6.32 -4.33
CA MET A 11 1.22 6.07 -3.07
C MET A 11 -0.21 6.65 -3.10
N MET A 12 -0.39 7.86 -3.63
CA MET A 12 -1.74 8.44 -3.77
C MET A 12 -2.63 7.67 -4.76
N MET A 13 -2.05 7.18 -5.86
CA MET A 13 -2.79 6.37 -6.83
C MET A 13 -3.19 5.02 -6.23
N ASP A 14 -2.27 4.35 -5.55
CA ASP A 14 -2.51 3.04 -4.94
C ASP A 14 -3.49 3.16 -3.76
N LEU A 15 -3.42 4.23 -2.96
CA LEU A 15 -4.42 4.50 -1.92
C LEU A 15 -5.81 4.70 -2.54
N LYS A 16 -5.91 5.47 -3.62
CA LYS A 16 -7.19 5.66 -4.32
C LYS A 16 -7.71 4.34 -4.89
N TYR A 17 -6.82 3.52 -5.44
CA TYR A 17 -7.17 2.19 -5.95
C TYR A 17 -7.69 1.30 -4.83
N LEU A 18 -6.96 1.22 -3.71
CA LEU A 18 -7.35 0.48 -2.52
C LEU A 18 -8.73 0.92 -1.99
N MET A 19 -9.00 2.23 -1.94
CA MET A 19 -10.31 2.74 -1.51
C MET A 19 -11.46 2.39 -2.46
N ASN A 20 -11.17 2.17 -3.75
CA ASN A 20 -12.18 1.84 -4.77
C ASN A 20 -12.39 0.34 -4.96
N HIS A 21 -11.31 -0.45 -4.85
CA HIS A 21 -11.29 -1.87 -5.21
C HIS A 21 -11.16 -2.78 -3.98
N GLY A 22 -10.83 -2.23 -2.82
CA GLY A 22 -10.75 -2.96 -1.56
C GLY A 22 -9.42 -3.64 -1.33
N GLU A 23 -8.56 -3.80 -2.33
CA GLU A 23 -7.25 -4.47 -2.17
C GLU A 23 -6.16 -3.92 -3.11
N ILE A 24 -4.91 -4.07 -2.69
CA ILE A 24 -3.70 -3.87 -3.51
C ILE A 24 -2.60 -4.86 -3.13
N ASP A 25 -1.69 -5.11 -4.07
CA ASP A 25 -0.39 -5.75 -3.82
C ASP A 25 0.73 -4.71 -3.72
N MET A 26 1.79 -5.05 -2.98
CA MET A 26 2.99 -4.24 -2.89
C MET A 26 4.22 -5.06 -2.54
N ASP A 27 5.38 -4.59 -2.94
CA ASP A 27 6.66 -5.23 -2.66
C ASP A 27 6.95 -5.24 -1.14
N ILE A 28 7.19 -6.43 -0.59
CA ILE A 28 7.50 -6.64 0.82
C ILE A 28 8.85 -6.02 1.21
N ALA A 29 9.76 -5.81 0.26
CA ALA A 29 11.07 -5.22 0.50
C ALA A 29 11.07 -3.68 0.47
N ASP A 30 10.05 -3.00 -0.10
CA ASP A 30 10.00 -1.53 -0.12
C ASP A 30 9.40 -0.95 1.17
N PHE A 31 10.06 -1.20 2.32
CA PHE A 31 9.66 -0.73 3.65
C PHE A 31 9.30 0.76 3.71
N LYS A 32 9.99 1.59 2.93
CA LYS A 32 9.73 3.03 2.86
C LYS A 32 8.36 3.30 2.24
N TYR A 33 8.02 2.60 1.17
CA TYR A 33 6.71 2.67 0.55
C TYR A 33 5.60 2.18 1.49
N GLN A 34 5.82 1.05 2.17
CA GLN A 34 4.84 0.50 3.13
C GLN A 34 4.52 1.50 4.22
N LYS A 35 5.55 2.09 4.83
CA LYS A 35 5.34 3.11 5.88
C LYS A 35 4.54 4.30 5.36
N MET A 36 4.80 4.77 4.14
CA MET A 36 4.05 5.89 3.55
C MET A 36 2.57 5.54 3.34
N LEU A 37 2.29 4.36 2.80
CA LEU A 37 0.94 3.91 2.55
C LEU A 37 0.16 3.64 3.84
N PHE A 38 0.77 2.98 4.84
CA PHE A 38 0.11 2.67 6.10
C PHE A 38 -0.23 3.91 6.90
N VAL A 39 0.65 4.92 6.95
CA VAL A 39 0.32 6.22 7.57
C VAL A 39 -0.86 6.88 6.85
N ALA A 40 -0.92 6.79 5.51
CA ALA A 40 -2.03 7.34 4.76
C ALA A 40 -3.34 6.56 5.00
N LEU A 41 -3.27 5.23 5.10
CA LEU A 41 -4.39 4.35 5.43
C LEU A 41 -4.94 4.61 6.83
N GLU A 42 -4.07 4.71 7.83
CA GLU A 42 -4.44 5.06 9.21
C GLU A 42 -5.18 6.40 9.26
N ALA A 43 -4.71 7.39 8.49
CA ALA A 43 -5.37 8.70 8.40
C ALA A 43 -6.78 8.63 7.76
N THR A 44 -7.11 7.56 7.03
CA THR A 44 -8.48 7.34 6.51
C THR A 44 -9.44 6.77 7.57
N GLY A 45 -8.92 6.22 8.67
CA GLY A 45 -9.72 5.57 9.72
C GLY A 45 -10.36 4.24 9.29
N LYS A 46 -9.97 3.68 8.13
CA LYS A 46 -10.46 2.38 7.66
C LYS A 46 -9.67 1.24 8.31
N ASN A 47 -10.40 0.17 8.64
CA ASN A 47 -9.78 -1.08 9.04
C ASN A 47 -9.21 -1.78 7.80
N TYR A 48 -8.06 -2.43 7.96
CA TYR A 48 -7.43 -3.19 6.90
C TYR A 48 -6.72 -4.42 7.48
N THR A 49 -6.48 -5.40 6.61
CA THR A 49 -5.74 -6.62 6.90
C THR A 49 -4.51 -6.69 6.01
N LEU A 50 -3.50 -7.42 6.48
CA LEU A 50 -2.22 -7.61 5.80
C LEU A 50 -1.97 -9.10 5.62
N HIS A 51 -1.68 -9.51 4.39
CA HIS A 51 -1.40 -10.90 4.06
C HIS A 51 -0.13 -10.98 3.22
N VAL A 52 0.86 -11.77 3.66
CA VAL A 52 2.04 -12.05 2.83
C VAL A 52 1.63 -13.10 1.81
N HIS A 53 1.92 -12.87 0.54
CA HIS A 53 1.63 -13.84 -0.50
C HIS A 53 2.55 -15.06 -0.32
N GLU A 54 1.96 -16.22 -0.03
CA GLU A 54 2.72 -17.41 0.38
C GLU A 54 3.56 -18.00 -0.76
N GLU A 55 3.13 -17.81 -2.01
CA GLU A 55 3.77 -18.37 -3.20
C GLU A 55 5.06 -17.65 -3.59
N ASP A 56 5.06 -16.32 -3.54
CA ASP A 56 6.23 -15.52 -3.95
C ASP A 56 7.07 -15.02 -2.75
N LYS A 57 6.47 -14.93 -1.55
CA LYS A 57 7.04 -14.35 -0.32
C LYS A 57 7.67 -12.97 -0.52
N SER A 58 7.42 -12.33 -1.65
CA SER A 58 7.94 -11.03 -2.06
C SER A 58 6.84 -9.97 -2.12
N SER A 59 5.58 -10.39 -2.06
CA SER A 59 4.42 -9.52 -2.15
C SER A 59 3.65 -9.49 -0.83
N LEU A 60 3.19 -8.31 -0.46
CA LEU A 60 2.29 -8.03 0.65
C LEU A 60 0.96 -7.53 0.09
N PHE A 61 -0.13 -8.19 0.45
CA PHE A 61 -1.48 -7.75 0.16
C PHE A 61 -2.03 -6.90 1.29
N VAL A 62 -2.67 -5.80 0.92
CA VAL A 62 -3.42 -4.93 1.82
C VAL A 62 -4.86 -4.94 1.39
N SER A 63 -5.76 -5.36 2.27
CA SER A 63 -7.20 -5.41 1.97
C SER A 63 -8.01 -4.65 3.01
N LEU A 64 -8.92 -3.78 2.58
CA LEU A 64 -9.86 -3.09 3.45
C LEU A 64 -10.90 -4.07 4.02
N VAL A 65 -11.34 -3.82 5.25
CA VAL A 65 -12.38 -4.60 5.96
C VAL A 65 -13.71 -3.84 5.94
#